data_AF-A0A508YNK4-F1
#
_entry.id   AF-A0A508YNK4-F1
#
_cell.length_a   1.000
_cell.length_b   1.000
_cell.length_c   1.000
_cell.angle_alpha   90.00
_cell.angle_beta   90.00
_cell.angle_gamma   90.00
#
_symmetry.space_group_name_H-M   'P 1'
#
loop_
_entity.id
_entity.type
_entity.pdbx_description
1 polymer ?
#
loop_
_entity_poly.entity_id
_entity_poly.type
_entity_poly.pdbx_seq_one_letter_code
_entity_poly.pdbx_strand_id
1 'polypeptide(L)'
;MKEHTKQLVIEILRDFQDIPQHIKDREEELRHPVVPRDENVGGGRAQYKPNDDIDRLIITIDEDERLHKLKEEYEVVDYCYRHADGYTQKIIYELYIKRYPSYTMQGLIENGIIPYSQKTAYKMRNKFLKEVAKRLGIDSL
;
A
#
# COMPACT_ATOMS: atom_id res chain seq x y z
N MET A 1 10.36 15.17 -6.58
CA MET A 1 10.07 13.80 -6.13
C MET A 1 11.22 12.95 -6.61
N LYS A 2 11.91 12.29 -5.67
CA LYS A 2 13.01 11.40 -5.99
C LYS A 2 12.45 10.14 -6.67
N GLU A 3 13.29 9.42 -7.43
CA GLU A 3 12.80 8.24 -8.14
C GLU A 3 12.41 7.10 -7.20
N HIS A 4 13.08 6.96 -6.05
CA HIS A 4 12.70 5.98 -5.05
C HIS A 4 11.27 6.21 -4.52
N THR A 5 10.94 7.45 -4.12
CA THR A 5 9.57 7.83 -3.72
C THR A 5 8.54 7.50 -4.80
N LYS A 6 8.90 7.74 -6.07
CA LYS A 6 8.02 7.45 -7.20
C LYS A 6 7.76 5.95 -7.34
N GLN A 7 8.78 5.12 -7.16
CA GLN A 7 8.65 3.67 -7.22
C GLN A 7 7.76 3.15 -6.08
N LEU A 8 7.97 3.63 -4.84
CA LEU A 8 7.14 3.26 -3.69
C LEU A 8 5.66 3.57 -3.94
N VAL A 9 5.34 4.77 -4.44
CA VAL A 9 3.94 5.11 -4.76
C VAL A 9 3.39 4.20 -5.86
N ILE A 10 4.19 3.83 -6.87
CA ILE A 10 3.76 2.93 -7.93
C ILE A 10 3.47 1.53 -7.39
N GLU A 11 4.27 1.03 -6.44
CA GLU A 11 4.04 -0.25 -5.76
C GLU A 11 2.72 -0.24 -4.99
N ILE A 12 2.49 0.79 -4.16
CA ILE A 12 1.21 0.97 -3.45
C ILE A 12 0.02 1.00 -4.41
N LEU A 13 0.15 1.68 -5.56
CA LEU A 13 -0.92 1.73 -6.57
C LEU A 13 -1.17 0.38 -7.26
N ARG A 14 -0.15 -0.47 -7.41
CA ARG A 14 -0.29 -1.82 -7.98
C ARG A 14 -0.98 -2.76 -7.02
N ASP A 15 -0.66 -2.64 -5.74
CA ASP A 15 -1.24 -3.47 -4.69
C ASP A 15 -2.66 -3.00 -4.33
N PHE A 16 -3.09 -1.82 -4.78
CA PHE A 16 -4.37 -1.19 -4.43
C PHE A 16 -5.60 -2.10 -4.55
N GLN A 17 -5.66 -2.98 -5.56
CA GLN A 17 -6.79 -3.93 -5.70
C GLN A 17 -6.81 -5.00 -4.62
N ASP A 18 -5.64 -5.34 -4.08
CA ASP A 18 -5.42 -6.41 -3.10
C ASP A 18 -5.37 -5.87 -1.65
N ILE A 19 -5.10 -4.57 -1.45
CA ILE A 19 -5.08 -3.93 -0.11
C ILE A 19 -6.33 -4.26 0.73
N PRO A 20 -7.58 -4.22 0.20
CA PRO A 20 -8.75 -4.59 0.99
C PRO A 20 -8.73 -6.03 1.51
N GLN A 21 -8.12 -6.95 0.77
CA GLN A 21 -7.94 -8.32 1.23
C GLN A 21 -6.84 -8.38 2.29
N HIS A 22 -5.71 -7.70 2.08
CA HIS A 22 -4.63 -7.61 3.07
C HIS A 22 -5.08 -7.00 4.41
N ILE A 23 -5.98 -6.01 4.39
CA ILE A 23 -6.60 -5.47 5.60
C ILE A 23 -7.40 -6.55 6.34
N LYS A 24 -8.23 -7.33 5.62
CA LYS A 24 -9.02 -8.40 6.22
C LYS A 24 -8.16 -9.51 6.80
N ASP A 25 -7.17 -9.96 6.04
CA ASP A 25 -6.23 -11.00 6.48
C ASP A 25 -5.53 -10.55 7.76
N ARG A 26 -5.09 -9.28 7.81
CA ARG A 26 -4.43 -8.73 9.00
C ARG A 26 -5.37 -8.57 10.20
N GLU A 27 -6.61 -8.16 9.97
CA GLU A 27 -7.63 -8.12 11.02
C GLU A 27 -7.96 -9.52 11.57
N GLU A 28 -7.91 -10.57 10.75
CA GLU A 28 -8.09 -11.95 11.18
C GLU A 28 -6.91 -12.45 12.00
N GLU A 29 -5.67 -12.17 11.56
CA GLU A 29 -4.45 -12.47 12.30
C GLU A 29 -4.45 -11.84 13.71
N LEU A 30 -4.83 -10.55 13.80
CA LEU A 30 -4.97 -9.84 15.08
C LEU A 30 -6.06 -10.42 15.99
N ARG A 31 -7.15 -10.96 15.42
CA ARG A 31 -8.23 -11.63 16.18
C ARG A 31 -7.85 -13.02 16.65
N HIS A 32 -6.91 -13.66 15.96
CA HIS A 32 -6.41 -15.00 16.28
C HIS A 32 -4.89 -14.99 16.46
N PRO A 33 -4.37 -14.30 17.50
CA PRO A 33 -2.93 -14.26 17.73
C PRO A 33 -2.39 -15.68 17.85
N VAL A 34 -1.35 -16.00 17.10
CA VAL A 34 -0.66 -17.28 17.21
C VAL A 34 -0.01 -17.32 18.59
N VAL A 35 -0.70 -17.92 19.57
CA VAL A 35 -0.13 -18.17 20.88
C VAL A 35 0.88 -19.30 20.69
N PRO A 36 2.18 -19.09 20.92
CA PRO A 36 3.13 -20.19 20.92
C PRO A 36 2.65 -21.22 21.94
N ARG A 37 2.41 -22.47 21.49
CA ARG A 37 2.09 -23.57 22.40
C ARG A 37 3.25 -23.70 23.38
N ASP A 38 2.97 -23.48 24.65
CA ASP A 38 3.91 -23.75 25.72
C ASP A 38 4.14 -25.27 25.80
N GLU A 39 5.16 -25.77 25.09
CA GLU A 39 5.66 -27.14 25.24
C GLU A 39 6.55 -27.26 26.50
N ASN A 40 6.07 -26.80 27.66
CA ASN A 40 6.67 -27.14 28.95
C ASN A 40 6.27 -28.58 29.35
N VAL A 41 6.80 -29.55 28.60
CA VAL A 41 6.88 -30.95 29.01
C VAL A 41 8.21 -31.13 29.74
N GLY A 42 8.19 -31.13 31.08
CA GLY A 42 9.29 -31.64 31.90
C GLY A 42 9.83 -30.64 32.90
N GLY A 43 9.66 -30.96 34.19
CA GLY A 43 9.98 -30.09 35.30
C GLY A 43 11.47 -29.87 35.56
N GLY A 44 11.76 -28.78 36.26
CA GLY A 44 12.97 -28.66 37.06
C GLY A 44 13.79 -27.39 36.80
N ARG A 45 13.77 -26.51 37.82
CA ARG A 45 14.61 -25.32 38.05
C ARG A 45 14.20 -24.06 37.28
N ALA A 46 13.97 -23.01 38.07
CA ALA A 46 13.67 -21.66 37.63
C ALA A 46 14.72 -21.19 36.62
N GLN A 47 14.35 -21.19 35.34
CA GLN A 47 15.02 -20.40 34.33
C GLN A 47 14.35 -19.03 34.30
N TYR A 48 15.17 -18.00 34.43
CA TYR A 48 14.83 -16.60 34.18
C TYR A 48 13.94 -16.54 32.93
N LYS A 49 12.68 -16.10 33.05
CA LYS A 49 11.79 -15.82 31.90
C LYS A 49 11.93 -14.34 31.56
N PRO A 50 12.88 -13.92 30.71
CA PRO A 50 12.84 -12.56 30.20
C PRO A 50 11.77 -12.47 29.09
N ASN A 51 10.96 -11.43 29.19
CA ASN A 51 10.34 -10.69 28.10
C ASN A 51 9.25 -11.32 27.21
N ASP A 52 8.73 -12.52 27.48
CA ASP A 52 7.64 -13.08 26.65
C ASP A 52 6.40 -12.15 26.58
N ASP A 53 6.05 -11.48 27.69
CA ASP A 53 4.94 -10.50 27.70
C ASP A 53 5.29 -9.20 26.95
N ILE A 54 6.55 -8.77 27.00
CA ILE A 54 7.03 -7.56 26.30
C ILE A 54 7.12 -7.83 24.79
N ASP A 55 7.62 -9.01 24.40
CA ASP A 55 7.75 -9.42 23.00
C ASP A 55 6.36 -9.59 22.36
N ARG A 56 5.40 -10.20 23.06
CA ARG A 56 3.99 -10.28 22.62
C ARG A 56 3.35 -8.90 22.46
N LEU A 57 3.62 -7.98 23.40
CA LEU A 57 3.13 -6.61 23.31
C LEU A 57 3.73 -5.86 22.11
N ILE A 58 5.05 -5.98 21.89
CA ILE A 58 5.74 -5.37 20.75
C ILE A 58 5.19 -5.91 19.44
N ILE A 59 5.00 -7.23 19.33
CA ILE A 59 4.38 -7.86 18.15
C ILE A 59 3.01 -7.22 17.93
N THR A 60 2.12 -7.22 18.92
CA THR A 60 0.76 -6.66 18.81
C THR A 60 0.75 -5.20 18.34
N ILE A 61 1.68 -4.36 18.84
CA ILE A 61 1.81 -2.96 18.43
C ILE A 61 2.24 -2.86 16.96
N ASP A 62 3.26 -3.61 16.55
CA ASP A 62 3.71 -3.66 15.14
C ASP A 62 2.61 -4.18 14.20
N GLU A 63 1.81 -5.14 14.67
CA GLU A 63 0.66 -5.66 13.94
C GLU A 63 -0.39 -4.59 13.64
N ASP A 64 -0.66 -3.73 14.63
CA ASP A 64 -1.59 -2.61 14.54
C ASP A 64 -1.04 -1.47 13.68
N GLU A 65 0.25 -1.12 13.84
CA GLU A 65 0.92 -0.13 12.97
C GLU A 65 0.84 -0.53 11.49
N ARG A 66 1.06 -1.82 11.19
CA ARG A 66 0.93 -2.35 9.83
C ARG A 66 -0.50 -2.25 9.30
N LEU A 67 -1.50 -2.60 10.12
CA LEU A 67 -2.91 -2.47 9.76
C LEU A 67 -3.30 -1.02 9.49
N HIS A 68 -2.87 -0.11 10.37
CA HIS A 68 -3.08 1.33 10.23
C HIS A 68 -2.49 1.85 8.93
N LYS A 69 -1.25 1.46 8.61
CA LYS A 69 -0.60 1.85 7.37
C LYS A 69 -1.35 1.36 6.12
N LEU A 70 -1.81 0.09 6.09
CA LEU A 70 -2.60 -0.44 4.97
C LEU A 70 -3.91 0.34 4.78
N LYS A 71 -4.60 0.69 5.88
CA LYS A 71 -5.82 1.50 5.84
C LYS A 71 -5.54 2.91 5.31
N GLU A 72 -4.48 3.56 5.80
CA GLU A 72 -4.07 4.89 5.34
C GLU A 72 -3.72 4.89 3.85
N GLU A 73 -2.92 3.92 3.40
CA GLU A 73 -2.55 3.76 1.98
C GLU A 73 -3.78 3.64 1.09
N TYR A 74 -4.73 2.76 1.47
CA TYR A 74 -5.99 2.59 0.75
C TYR A 74 -6.80 3.89 0.70
N GLU A 75 -7.04 4.51 1.85
CA GLU A 75 -7.86 5.72 1.95
C GLU A 75 -7.28 6.88 1.14
N VAL A 76 -5.96 7.07 1.19
CA VAL A 76 -5.28 8.13 0.44
C VAL A 76 -5.35 7.88 -1.06
N VAL A 77 -5.05 6.66 -1.52
CA VAL A 77 -5.12 6.33 -2.94
C VAL A 77 -6.54 6.47 -3.46
N ASP A 78 -7.52 5.90 -2.75
CA ASP A 78 -8.93 5.96 -3.11
C ASP A 78 -9.44 7.42 -3.15
N TYR A 79 -9.08 8.23 -2.15
CA TYR A 79 -9.39 9.66 -2.16
C TYR A 79 -8.79 10.35 -3.39
N CYS A 80 -7.48 10.18 -3.64
CA CYS A 80 -6.81 10.82 -4.77
C CYS A 80 -7.41 10.39 -6.10
N TYR A 81 -7.72 9.10 -6.25
CA TYR A 81 -8.32 8.55 -7.46
C TYR A 81 -9.72 9.13 -7.70
N ARG A 82 -10.59 9.14 -6.69
CA ARG A 82 -11.96 9.69 -6.78
C ARG A 82 -12.00 11.19 -7.12
N HIS A 83 -11.01 11.96 -6.70
CA HIS A 83 -10.94 13.41 -6.93
C HIS A 83 -10.10 13.80 -8.16
N ALA A 84 -9.44 12.84 -8.82
CA ALA A 84 -8.72 13.09 -10.07
C ALA A 84 -9.70 13.30 -11.24
N ASP A 85 -9.26 14.03 -12.26
CA ASP A 85 -10.04 14.14 -13.50
C ASP A 85 -10.13 12.79 -14.22
N GLY A 86 -11.19 12.61 -15.02
CA GLY A 86 -11.49 11.31 -15.65
C GLY A 86 -10.37 10.78 -16.56
N TYR A 87 -9.55 11.64 -17.16
CA TYR A 87 -8.42 11.17 -17.96
C TYR A 87 -7.24 10.77 -17.08
N THR A 88 -6.95 11.50 -16.00
CA THR A 88 -5.98 11.06 -14.99
C THR A 88 -6.38 9.71 -14.38
N GLN A 89 -7.66 9.51 -14.05
CA GLN A 89 -8.17 8.22 -13.57
C GLN A 89 -7.90 7.08 -14.57
N LYS A 90 -8.19 7.29 -15.86
CA LYS A 90 -7.90 6.31 -16.93
C LYS A 90 -6.40 6.00 -17.01
N ILE A 91 -5.55 7.03 -16.95
CA ILE A 91 -4.09 6.88 -16.99
C ILE A 91 -3.60 6.05 -15.79
N ILE A 92 -3.99 6.41 -14.58
CA ILE A 92 -3.53 5.73 -13.36
C ILE A 92 -4.07 4.30 -13.30
N TYR A 93 -5.33 4.11 -13.69
CA TYR A 93 -5.93 2.79 -13.71
C TYR A 93 -5.20 1.87 -14.68
N GLU A 94 -5.07 2.28 -15.94
CA GLU A 94 -4.48 1.42 -16.96
C GLU A 94 -3.00 1.12 -16.69
N LEU A 95 -2.24 2.09 -16.17
CA LEU A 95 -0.80 1.94 -15.97
C LEU A 95 -0.42 1.22 -14.67
N TYR A 96 -1.23 1.34 -13.62
CA TYR A 96 -0.81 0.93 -12.27
C TYR A 96 -1.83 0.05 -11.55
N ILE A 97 -3.13 0.39 -11.56
CA ILE A 97 -4.14 -0.34 -10.78
C ILE A 97 -4.60 -1.62 -11.50
N LYS A 98 -4.70 -1.58 -12.82
CA LYS A 98 -5.17 -2.72 -13.62
C LYS A 98 -4.12 -3.81 -13.58
N ARG A 99 -4.47 -4.97 -13.02
CA ARG A 99 -3.59 -6.15 -12.88
C ARG A 99 -2.88 -6.55 -14.18
N TYR A 100 -3.56 -6.44 -15.31
CA TYR A 100 -3.02 -6.72 -16.64
C TYR A 100 -3.19 -5.51 -17.56
N PRO A 101 -2.22 -4.58 -17.59
CA PRO A 101 -2.25 -3.41 -18.48
C PRO A 101 -2.35 -3.83 -19.95
N SER A 102 -3.30 -3.26 -20.67
CA SER A 102 -3.46 -3.42 -22.11
C SER A 102 -2.72 -2.34 -22.89
N TYR A 103 -2.57 -1.15 -22.30
CA TYR A 103 -1.93 -0.02 -22.95
C TYR A 103 -0.77 0.55 -22.15
N THR A 104 0.27 0.97 -22.87
CA THR A 104 1.26 1.91 -22.35
C THR A 104 0.71 3.33 -22.39
N MET A 105 1.43 4.31 -21.81
CA MET A 105 1.06 5.72 -21.95
C MET A 105 0.91 6.14 -23.42
N GLN A 106 1.81 5.65 -24.28
CA GLN A 106 1.77 5.90 -25.71
C GLN A 106 0.54 5.25 -26.35
N GLY A 107 0.24 4.00 -25.97
CA GLY A 107 -0.94 3.29 -26.45
C GLY A 107 -2.26 4.00 -26.09
N LEU A 108 -2.36 4.58 -24.88
CA LEU A 108 -3.52 5.40 -24.48
C LEU A 108 -3.75 6.60 -25.41
N ILE A 109 -2.68 7.21 -25.91
CA ILE A 109 -2.73 8.40 -26.77
C ILE A 109 -3.04 8.00 -28.21
N GLU A 110 -2.31 7.02 -28.75
CA GLU A 110 -2.46 6.58 -30.14
C GLU A 110 -3.84 5.98 -30.42
N ASN A 111 -4.44 5.32 -29.43
CA ASN A 111 -5.79 4.77 -29.54
C ASN A 111 -6.89 5.79 -29.18
N GLY A 112 -6.54 7.06 -28.93
CA GLY A 112 -7.50 8.12 -28.63
C GLY A 112 -8.24 7.97 -27.29
N ILE A 113 -7.77 7.12 -26.38
CA ILE A 113 -8.36 6.93 -25.05
C ILE A 113 -8.21 8.20 -24.21
N ILE A 114 -7.07 8.89 -24.38
CA ILE A 114 -6.82 10.22 -23.83
C ILE A 114 -6.52 11.22 -24.95
N PRO A 115 -7.15 12.41 -24.96
CA PRO A 115 -7.00 13.41 -26.03
C PRO A 115 -5.83 14.37 -25.76
N TYR A 116 -4.73 13.88 -25.19
CA TYR A 116 -3.62 14.71 -24.75
C TYR A 116 -2.30 14.27 -25.35
N SER A 117 -1.38 15.23 -25.53
CA SER A 117 -0.01 14.92 -25.91
C SER A 117 0.71 14.12 -24.82
N GLN A 118 1.75 13.42 -25.22
CA GLN A 118 2.58 12.60 -24.33
C GLN A 118 3.09 13.41 -23.12
N LYS A 119 3.56 14.63 -23.37
CA LYS A 119 4.03 15.56 -22.33
C LYS A 119 2.93 15.88 -21.31
N THR A 120 1.72 16.17 -21.77
CA THR A 120 0.58 16.49 -20.90
C THR A 120 0.15 15.26 -20.11
N ALA A 121 0.06 14.09 -20.74
CA ALA A 121 -0.31 12.84 -20.07
C ALA A 121 0.69 12.46 -18.96
N TYR A 122 1.99 12.59 -19.21
CA TYR A 122 3.02 12.41 -18.18
C TYR A 122 2.94 13.46 -17.06
N LYS A 123 2.60 14.72 -17.38
CA LYS A 123 2.38 15.76 -16.37
C LYS A 123 1.20 15.42 -15.44
N MET A 124 0.09 14.94 -16.01
CA MET A 124 -1.10 14.52 -15.25
C MET A 124 -0.77 13.38 -14.29
N ARG A 125 -0.15 12.31 -14.82
CA ARG A 125 0.34 11.20 -14.01
C ARG A 125 1.27 11.67 -12.89
N ASN A 126 2.29 12.48 -13.22
CA ASN A 126 3.26 12.93 -12.23
C ASN A 126 2.65 13.84 -11.16
N LYS A 127 1.61 14.61 -11.51
CA LYS A 127 0.84 15.41 -10.54
C LYS A 127 0.11 14.49 -9.58
N PHE A 128 -0.56 13.46 -10.09
CA PHE A 128 -1.25 12.46 -9.27
C PHE A 128 -0.29 11.76 -8.29
N LEU A 129 0.83 11.21 -8.79
CA LEU A 129 1.82 10.50 -7.95
C LEU A 129 2.38 11.40 -6.84
N LYS A 130 2.60 12.69 -7.14
CA LYS A 130 3.04 13.67 -6.13
C LYS A 130 1.98 13.94 -5.08
N GLU A 131 0.70 13.98 -5.46
CA GLU A 131 -0.39 14.20 -4.51
C GLU A 131 -0.53 13.02 -3.55
N VAL A 132 -0.44 11.80 -4.06
CA VAL A 132 -0.41 10.58 -3.23
C VAL A 132 0.80 10.60 -2.30
N ALA A 133 2.01 10.83 -2.82
CA ALA A 133 3.24 10.88 -2.00
C ALA A 133 3.14 11.90 -0.87
N LYS A 134 2.57 13.08 -1.15
CA LYS A 134 2.41 14.15 -0.18
C LYS A 134 1.42 13.77 0.93
N ARG A 135 0.31 13.11 0.58
CA ARG A 135 -0.71 12.69 1.56
C ARG A 135 -0.21 11.54 2.43
N LEU A 136 0.62 10.65 1.89
CA LEU A 136 1.29 9.58 2.64
C LEU A 136 2.54 10.06 3.42
N GLY A 137 2.91 11.34 3.33
CA GLY A 137 4.08 11.89 4.03
C GLY A 137 5.45 11.39 3.53
N ILE A 138 5.52 10.73 2.36
CA ILE A 138 6.76 10.15 1.81
C ILE A 138 7.43 11.03 0.75
N ASP A 139 6.89 12.23 0.46
CA ASP A 139 7.38 13.13 -0.59
C ASP A 139 8.77 13.73 -0.34
N SER A 140 9.20 13.73 0.93
CA SER A 140 10.50 14.24 1.40
C SER A 140 11.62 13.18 1.47
N LEU A 141 11.27 11.89 1.37
CA LEU A 141 12.23 10.77 1.30
C LEU A 141 13.07 10.81 0.01
#